data_AF-A0A7C4N713-F1
#
_entry.id   AF-A0A7C4N713-F1
#
_cell.length_a   1.000
_cell.length_b   1.000
_cell.length_c   1.000
_cell.angle_alpha   90.00
_cell.angle_beta   90.00
_cell.angle_gamma   90.00
#
_symmetry.space_group_name_H-M   'P 1'
#
loop_
_entity.id
_entity.type
_entity.pdbx_description
1 polymer ?
#
loop_
_entity_poly.entity_id
_entity_poly.type
_entity_poly.pdbx_seq_one_letter_code
_entity_poly.pdbx_strand_id
1 'polypeptide(L)'
;MSSDKSQSIFGNPVPTHVYNKAVKQKERFAKQFGYNPDDTYSLFAQPNPVLKKYFNLQTITQDKGAEIAKSKSVIIGTIRMGYGHYRIAMAVASAAHSMGLTPYWFDLLSFDTTGANIIKHLEKLYSLGSRLSQQF
;
A
#
# COMPACT_ATOMS: atom_id res chain seq x y z
N MET A 1 9.96 7.88 27.59
CA MET A 1 8.73 7.81 26.78
C MET A 1 9.09 8.22 25.36
N SER A 2 8.98 7.32 24.38
CA SER A 2 9.25 7.67 22.97
C SER A 2 8.17 8.64 22.50
N SER A 3 8.55 9.82 22.01
CA SER A 3 7.61 10.74 21.35
C SER A 3 6.98 10.06 20.14
N ASP A 4 5.67 10.22 19.95
CA ASP A 4 5.00 9.72 18.74
C ASP A 4 5.58 10.43 17.51
N LYS A 5 6.25 9.66 16.65
CA LYS A 5 6.88 10.17 15.43
C LYS A 5 5.86 10.81 14.47
N SER A 6 4.58 10.49 14.61
CA SER A 6 3.50 11.06 13.80
C SER A 6 3.21 12.53 14.12
N GLN A 7 3.75 13.06 15.23
CA GLN A 7 3.62 14.48 15.58
C GLN A 7 4.56 15.39 14.77
N SER A 8 5.57 14.83 14.08
CA SER A 8 6.47 15.59 13.22
C SER A 8 6.93 14.77 12.01
N ILE A 9 6.69 15.29 10.81
CA ILE A 9 7.01 14.61 9.55
C ILE A 9 8.21 15.33 8.92
N PHE A 10 9.36 14.63 8.85
CA PHE A 10 10.62 15.18 8.35
C PHE A 10 11.03 16.50 9.04
N GLY A 11 10.79 16.60 10.35
CA GLY A 11 11.08 17.80 11.13
C GLY A 11 10.00 18.88 11.09
N ASN A 12 8.94 18.70 10.29
CA ASN A 12 7.82 19.63 10.24
C ASN A 12 6.77 19.24 11.29
N PRO A 13 6.52 20.09 12.31
CA PRO A 13 5.54 19.78 13.34
C PRO A 13 4.13 19.76 12.78
N VAL A 14 3.36 18.74 13.13
CA VAL A 14 1.94 18.63 12.78
C VAL A 14 1.12 19.38 13.84
N PRO A 15 0.22 20.31 13.45
CA PRO A 15 -0.63 21.00 14.41
C PRO A 15 -1.43 20.02 15.26
N THR A 16 -1.51 20.26 16.57
CA THR A 16 -2.15 19.37 17.55
C THR A 16 -3.59 19.00 17.17
N HIS A 17 -4.35 19.95 16.63
CA HIS A 17 -5.73 19.71 16.20
C HIS A 17 -5.82 18.73 15.01
N VAL A 18 -4.87 18.78 14.07
CA VAL A 18 -4.79 17.85 12.93
C VAL A 18 -4.42 16.46 13.42
N TYR A 19 -3.42 16.37 14.29
CA TYR A 19 -3.01 15.12 14.92
C TYR A 19 -4.18 14.46 15.66
N ASN A 20 -4.87 15.21 16.52
CA ASN A 20 -6.03 14.71 17.27
C ASN A 20 -7.15 14.24 16.33
N LYS A 21 -7.38 14.93 15.21
CA LYS A 21 -8.35 14.51 14.19
C LYS A 21 -7.94 13.18 13.53
N ALA A 22 -6.65 13.01 13.22
CA ALA A 22 -6.12 11.79 12.64
C ALA A 22 -6.22 10.60 13.61
N VAL A 23 -5.91 10.81 14.90
CA VAL A 23 -6.05 9.77 15.95
C VAL A 23 -7.51 9.31 16.06
N LYS A 24 -8.46 10.24 16.19
CA LYS A 24 -9.90 9.91 16.23
C LYS A 24 -10.37 9.16 14.99
N GLN A 25 -9.88 9.55 13.80
CA GLN A 25 -10.22 8.87 12.56
C GLN A 25 -9.65 7.44 12.51
N LYS A 26 -8.39 7.26 12.94
CA LYS A 26 -7.75 5.94 13.06
C LYS A 26 -8.53 5.04 14.01
N GLU A 27 -8.89 5.52 15.20
CA GLU A 27 -9.68 4.76 16.18
C GLU A 27 -11.04 4.35 15.62
N ARG A 28 -11.72 5.28 14.93
CA ARG A 28 -13.00 5.00 14.28
C ARG A 28 -12.86 3.88 13.24
N PHE A 29 -11.87 3.97 12.36
CA PHE A 29 -11.64 2.93 11.34
C PHE A 29 -11.17 1.61 11.94
N ALA A 30 -10.33 1.65 12.97
CA ALA A 30 -9.91 0.47 13.70
C ALA A 30 -11.12 -0.28 14.28
N LYS A 31 -12.05 0.43 14.90
CA LYS A 31 -13.30 -0.15 15.41
C LYS A 31 -14.21 -0.65 14.29
N GLN A 32 -14.39 0.14 13.23
CA GLN A 32 -15.30 -0.19 12.12
C GLN A 32 -14.85 -1.42 11.31
N PHE A 33 -13.54 -1.60 11.14
CA PHE A 33 -12.96 -2.64 10.29
C PHE A 33 -12.22 -3.73 11.07
N GLY A 34 -12.36 -3.75 12.40
CA GLY A 34 -11.80 -4.79 13.26
C GLY A 34 -10.27 -4.86 13.23
N TYR A 35 -9.59 -3.71 13.26
CA TYR A 35 -8.12 -3.69 13.32
C TYR A 35 -7.62 -4.32 14.62
N ASN A 36 -6.76 -5.32 14.49
CA ASN A 36 -6.05 -5.92 15.60
C ASN A 36 -4.53 -5.75 15.42
N PRO A 37 -3.82 -5.14 16.37
CA PRO A 37 -2.37 -4.95 16.28
C PRO A 37 -1.58 -6.27 16.30
N ASP A 38 -2.17 -7.35 16.79
CA ASP A 38 -1.52 -8.67 16.88
C ASP A 38 -1.68 -9.50 15.59
N ASP A 39 -2.42 -8.99 14.60
CA ASP A 39 -2.57 -9.66 13.31
C ASP A 39 -1.22 -9.74 12.59
N THR A 40 -0.87 -10.95 12.15
CA THR A 40 0.34 -11.20 11.38
C THR A 40 -0.02 -11.76 10.02
N TYR A 41 0.70 -11.29 8.99
CA TYR A 41 0.48 -11.70 7.61
C TYR A 41 1.77 -12.29 7.07
N SER A 42 1.71 -13.55 6.66
CA SER A 42 2.83 -14.17 5.94
C SER A 42 2.91 -13.56 4.54
N LEU A 43 4.13 -13.24 4.10
CA LEU A 43 4.40 -12.64 2.80
C LEU A 43 5.37 -13.50 2.02
N PHE A 44 5.04 -13.78 0.77
CA PHE A 44 5.84 -14.59 -0.13
C PHE A 44 6.00 -13.90 -1.48
N ALA A 45 7.05 -14.27 -2.19
CA ALA A 45 7.33 -13.82 -3.54
C ALA A 45 6.91 -14.88 -4.56
N GLN A 46 6.19 -14.45 -5.59
CA GLN A 46 5.90 -15.24 -6.77
C GLN A 46 6.32 -14.50 -8.04
N PRO A 47 6.77 -15.17 -9.10
CA PRO A 47 7.06 -14.52 -10.36
C PRO A 47 5.83 -13.79 -10.89
N ASN A 48 5.98 -12.51 -11.27
CA ASN A 48 4.87 -11.80 -11.88
C ASN A 48 4.52 -12.44 -13.24
N PRO A 49 3.25 -12.76 -13.54
CA PRO A 49 2.88 -13.55 -14.70
C PRO A 49 3.24 -12.90 -16.04
N VAL A 50 3.32 -11.57 -16.10
CA VAL A 50 3.54 -10.83 -17.35
C VAL A 50 4.90 -10.15 -17.35
N LEU A 51 5.23 -9.44 -16.27
CA LEU A 51 6.37 -8.53 -16.23
C LEU A 51 7.67 -9.17 -15.75
N LYS A 52 7.62 -10.40 -15.23
CA LYS A 52 8.81 -11.14 -14.81
C LYS A 52 9.85 -11.23 -15.93
N LYS A 53 9.41 -11.54 -17.15
CA LYS A 53 10.29 -11.68 -18.34
C LYS A 53 10.97 -10.38 -18.77
N TYR A 54 10.43 -9.22 -18.39
CA TYR A 54 10.96 -7.92 -18.80
C TYR A 54 11.84 -7.27 -17.74
N PHE A 55 11.45 -7.37 -16.46
CA PHE A 55 12.09 -6.61 -15.37
C PHE A 55 12.48 -7.47 -14.17
N ASN A 56 12.54 -8.79 -14.33
CA ASN A 56 12.78 -9.74 -13.23
C ASN A 56 11.76 -9.61 -12.07
N LEU A 57 10.60 -9.02 -12.34
CA LEU A 57 9.61 -8.63 -11.34
C LEU A 57 8.99 -9.83 -10.61
N GLN A 58 8.91 -9.71 -9.29
CA GLN A 58 8.14 -10.58 -8.42
C GLN A 58 6.88 -9.86 -7.93
N THR A 59 5.83 -10.60 -7.59
CA THR A 59 4.63 -10.12 -6.89
C THR A 59 4.68 -10.65 -5.45
N ILE A 60 4.40 -9.78 -4.49
CA ILE A 60 4.20 -10.18 -3.09
C ILE A 60 2.77 -10.67 -2.91
N THR A 61 2.58 -11.82 -2.27
CA THR A 61 1.28 -12.45 -1.98
C THR A 61 1.26 -13.03 -0.55
N GLN A 62 0.07 -13.36 -0.05
CA GLN A 62 -0.14 -14.16 1.18
C GLN A 62 -0.14 -15.67 0.92
N ASP A 63 -0.24 -16.08 -0.35
CA ASP A 63 -0.16 -17.48 -0.76
C ASP A 63 1.26 -18.03 -0.65
N LYS A 64 1.44 -19.35 -0.80
CA LYS A 64 2.77 -19.97 -0.80
C LYS A 64 3.67 -19.41 -1.92
N GLY A 65 4.95 -19.21 -1.62
CA GLY A 65 5.94 -18.77 -2.58
C GLY A 65 7.35 -18.79 -2.01
N ALA A 66 8.28 -18.13 -2.69
CA ALA A 66 9.65 -17.98 -2.21
C ALA A 66 9.76 -16.91 -1.11
N GLU A 67 10.82 -16.95 -0.31
CA GLU A 67 11.14 -15.85 0.60
C GLU A 67 11.47 -14.57 -0.21
N ILE A 68 11.06 -13.42 0.31
CA ILE A 68 11.43 -12.12 -0.26
C ILE A 68 12.91 -11.86 0.06
N ALA A 69 13.72 -11.63 -0.97
CA ALA A 69 15.13 -11.33 -0.80
C ALA A 69 15.32 -10.01 -0.04
N LYS A 70 16.12 -10.03 1.03
CA LYS A 70 16.40 -8.85 1.88
C LYS A 70 17.50 -7.96 1.32
N SER A 71 18.29 -8.45 0.38
CA SER A 71 19.39 -7.70 -0.26
C SER A 71 19.08 -7.44 -1.72
N LYS A 72 19.58 -6.31 -2.24
CA LYS A 72 19.38 -5.87 -3.63
C LYS A 72 17.91 -5.95 -4.08
N SER A 73 16.99 -5.54 -3.22
CA SER A 73 15.55 -5.59 -3.48
C SER A 73 14.91 -4.22 -3.31
N VAL A 74 13.81 -4.00 -4.05
CA VAL A 74 12.94 -2.84 -3.85
C VAL A 74 11.49 -3.30 -3.83
N ILE A 75 10.72 -2.80 -2.87
CA ILE A 75 9.28 -3.06 -2.79
C ILE A 75 8.55 -1.84 -3.35
N ILE A 76 7.69 -2.10 -4.33
CA ILE A 76 6.88 -1.10 -5.02
C ILE A 76 5.44 -1.30 -4.54
N GLY A 77 5.07 -0.54 -3.51
CA GLY A 77 3.72 -0.53 -2.95
C GLY A 77 2.75 0.23 -3.86
N THR A 78 1.61 -0.37 -4.19
CA THR A 78 0.58 0.28 -5.00
C THR A 78 -0.78 0.22 -4.31
N ILE A 79 -1.53 1.32 -4.40
CA ILE A 79 -2.96 1.38 -4.08
C ILE A 79 -3.66 1.54 -5.43
N ARG A 80 -4.17 0.43 -5.98
CA ARG A 80 -4.62 0.33 -7.37
C ARG A 80 -5.83 1.23 -7.66
N MET A 81 -5.61 2.48 -8.08
CA MET A 81 -6.68 3.36 -8.58
C MET A 81 -6.57 3.56 -10.11
N GLY A 82 -6.67 2.46 -10.88
CA GLY A 82 -6.67 2.47 -12.36
C GLY A 82 -5.30 2.25 -13.03
N TYR A 83 -5.29 2.30 -14.37
CA TYR A 83 -4.11 1.97 -15.19
C TYR A 83 -2.96 2.98 -15.10
N GLY A 84 -3.22 4.23 -14.68
CA GLY A 84 -2.18 5.26 -14.51
C GLY A 84 -1.12 4.86 -13.48
N HIS A 85 -1.55 4.43 -12.30
CA HIS A 85 -0.66 3.96 -11.23
C HIS A 85 0.13 2.71 -11.64
N TYR A 86 -0.49 1.83 -12.44
CA TYR A 86 0.19 0.65 -12.96
C TYR A 86 1.39 1.00 -13.84
N ARG A 87 1.26 2.03 -14.70
CA ARG A 87 2.36 2.50 -15.55
C ARG A 87 3.51 3.10 -14.74
N ILE A 88 3.20 3.89 -13.71
CA ILE A 88 4.21 4.47 -12.84
C ILE A 88 4.97 3.36 -12.09
N ALA A 89 4.25 2.40 -11.50
CA ALA A 89 4.86 1.26 -10.81
C ALA A 89 5.75 0.42 -11.74
N MET A 90 5.31 0.17 -12.97
CA MET A 90 6.09 -0.54 -13.98
C MET A 90 7.36 0.22 -14.40
N ALA A 91 7.30 1.55 -14.54
CA ALA A 91 8.48 2.38 -14.82
C ALA A 91 9.51 2.30 -13.69
N VAL A 92 9.06 2.37 -12.43
CA VAL A 92 9.92 2.19 -11.25
C VAL A 92 10.54 0.79 -11.21
N ALA A 93 9.75 -0.25 -11.52
CA ALA A 93 10.25 -1.62 -11.58
C ALA A 93 11.33 -1.80 -12.66
N SER A 94 11.14 -1.20 -13.84
CA SER A 94 12.12 -1.20 -14.92
C SER A 94 13.43 -0.51 -14.51
N ALA A 95 13.34 0.67 -13.89
CA ALA A 95 14.51 1.40 -13.41
C ALA A 95 15.26 0.63 -12.31
N ALA A 96 14.53 0.03 -11.36
CA ALA A 96 15.14 -0.79 -10.32
C ALA A 96 15.88 -2.00 -10.91
N HIS A 97 15.28 -2.66 -11.90
CA HIS A 97 15.90 -3.78 -12.59
C HIS A 97 17.19 -3.38 -13.32
N SER A 98 17.19 -2.24 -14.02
CA SER A 98 18.40 -1.76 -14.72
C SER A 98 19.54 -1.39 -13.75
N MET A 99 19.22 -1.05 -12.51
CA MET A 99 20.18 -0.83 -11.42
C MET A 99 20.65 -2.14 -10.74
N GLY A 100 20.24 -3.31 -11.23
CA GLY A 100 20.59 -4.61 -10.66
C GLY A 100 19.83 -4.97 -9.38
N LEU A 101 18.72 -4.28 -9.08
CA LEU A 101 17.82 -4.61 -7.99
C LEU A 101 16.74 -5.60 -8.48
N THR A 102 16.20 -6.38 -7.56
CA THR A 102 15.02 -7.22 -7.78
C THR A 102 13.77 -6.45 -7.34
N PRO A 103 12.89 -6.05 -8.28
CA PRO A 103 11.67 -5.36 -7.92
C PRO A 103 10.59 -6.35 -7.44
N TYR A 104 9.87 -5.95 -6.40
CA TYR A 104 8.74 -6.66 -5.81
C TYR A 104 7.51 -5.78 -5.86
N TRP A 105 6.48 -6.21 -6.59
CA TRP A 105 5.20 -5.51 -6.66
C TRP A 105 4.34 -5.88 -5.45
N PHE A 106 3.89 -4.88 -4.71
CA PHE A 106 3.05 -5.06 -3.53
C PHE A 106 1.74 -4.29 -3.70
N ASP A 107 0.71 -4.95 -4.26
CA ASP A 107 -0.61 -4.35 -4.44
C ASP A 107 -1.40 -4.46 -3.13
N LEU A 108 -1.51 -3.37 -2.38
CA LEU A 108 -2.16 -3.39 -1.05
C LEU A 108 -3.62 -3.86 -1.09
N LEU A 109 -4.30 -3.68 -2.24
CA LEU A 109 -5.68 -4.08 -2.40
C LEU A 109 -5.87 -5.57 -2.68
N SER A 110 -4.81 -6.30 -3.05
CA SER A 110 -4.87 -7.75 -3.26
C SER A 110 -4.81 -8.58 -1.98
N PHE A 111 -4.62 -7.93 -0.83
CA PHE A 111 -4.53 -8.59 0.48
C PHE A 111 -5.86 -8.48 1.21
N ASP A 112 -6.23 -9.53 1.95
CA ASP A 112 -7.38 -9.46 2.86
C ASP A 112 -6.90 -8.97 4.23
N THR A 113 -6.90 -7.64 4.40
CA THR A 113 -6.44 -6.97 5.62
C THR A 113 -7.39 -5.83 5.98
N THR A 114 -7.38 -5.43 7.25
CA THR A 114 -8.10 -4.23 7.69
C THR A 114 -7.72 -3.00 6.85
N GLY A 115 -6.43 -2.84 6.53
CA GLY A 115 -5.95 -1.75 5.69
C GLY A 115 -6.56 -1.76 4.29
N ALA A 116 -6.54 -2.91 3.61
CA ALA A 116 -7.16 -3.06 2.30
C ALA A 116 -8.66 -2.77 2.34
N ASN A 117 -9.37 -3.21 3.38
CA ASN A 117 -10.81 -2.99 3.55
C ASN A 117 -11.15 -1.51 3.78
N ILE A 118 -10.31 -0.78 4.52
CA ILE A 118 -10.43 0.68 4.66
C ILE A 118 -10.26 1.37 3.30
N ILE A 119 -9.23 0.99 2.52
CA ILE A 119 -8.99 1.58 1.19
C ILE A 119 -10.20 1.33 0.28
N LYS A 120 -10.71 0.10 0.19
CA LYS A 120 -11.91 -0.25 -0.59
C LYS A 120 -13.13 0.58 -0.20
N HIS A 121 -13.31 0.81 1.11
CA HIS A 121 -14.40 1.65 1.61
C HIS A 121 -14.27 3.11 1.17
N LEU A 122 -13.06 3.68 1.28
CA LEU A 122 -12.79 5.05 0.85
C LEU A 122 -12.96 5.22 -0.67
N GLU A 123 -12.53 4.25 -1.46
CA GLU A 123 -12.72 4.21 -2.91
C GLU A 123 -14.21 4.18 -3.28
N LYS A 124 -15.03 3.41 -2.55
CA LYS A 124 -16.48 3.36 -2.74
C LYS A 124 -17.14 4.71 -2.45
N LEU A 125 -16.73 5.39 -1.37
CA LEU A 125 -17.22 6.72 -1.03
C LEU A 125 -16.83 7.76 -2.08
N TYR A 126 -15.57 7.73 -2.53
CA TYR A 126 -15.10 8.58 -3.62
C TYR A 126 -15.91 8.37 -4.90
N SER A 127 -16.10 7.11 -5.30
CA SER A 127 -16.86 6.74 -6.50
C SER A 127 -18.33 7.19 -6.42
N LEU A 128 -18.95 7.07 -5.24
CA LEU A 128 -20.30 7.57 -5.00
C LEU A 128 -20.36 9.09 -5.17
N GLY A 129 -19.45 9.82 -4.53
CA GLY A 129 -19.39 11.29 -4.64
C GLY A 129 -19.16 11.75 -6.08
N SER A 130 -18.25 11.07 -6.80
CA SER A 130 -17.98 11.37 -8.21
C SER A 130 -19.17 11.10 -9.13
N ARG A 131 -20.01 10.11 -8.84
CA ARG A 131 -21.23 9.86 -9.64
C ARG A 131 -22.28 10.93 -9.37
N LEU A 132 -22.47 11.29 -8.10
CA LEU A 132 -23.41 12.34 -7.70
C LEU A 132 -23.02 13.69 -8.32
N SER A 133 -21.74 14.04 -8.33
CA SER A 133 -21.26 15.30 -8.91
C SER A 133 -21.41 15.41 -10.42
N GLN A 134 -21.69 14.30 -11.12
CA GLN A 134 -21.95 14.31 -12.57
C GLN A 134 -23.45 14.47 -12.89
N GLN A 135 -24.32 14.41 -11.89
CA GLN A 135 -25.77 14.55 -12.03
C GLN A 135 -26.26 16.00 -11.82
N PHE A 136 -25.35 16.90 -11.45
CA PHE A 136 -25.58 18.33 -11.25
C PHE A 136 -24.57 19.14 -12.07
#